data_AF-A5DLL9-F1
#
_entry.id   AF-A5DLL9-F1
#
_cell.length_a   1.000
_cell.length_b   1.000
_cell.length_c   1.000
_cell.angle_alpha   90.00
_cell.angle_beta   90.00
_cell.angle_gamma   90.00
#
_symmetry.space_group_name_H-M   'P 1'
#
loop_
_entity.id
_entity.type
_entity.pdbx_description
1 polymer ?
#
loop_
_entity_poly.entity_id
_entity_poly.type
_entity_poly.pdbx_seq_one_letter_code
_entity_poly.pdbx_strand_id
1 'polypeptide(L)'
;MNFFKTKTLVADSNNMVRGTASEVAAYIDRDIAAIKRDIKSLDKSTGIVSKTLYKRLYHALEKDHRLEIKGIDKKNPDKLVAVLERHAEEWDQFRAICRNNHSSAVVQQHLQQNRNSKSSEIDDAPDSLLDPISLNIFLDPVVTPCGITYEKKNLLHHFMHNGPYDPLTRKRVSEDQLYPNLVIKDAVAEYIDKSMS
;
A
#
# COMPACT_ATOMS: atom_id res chain seq x y z
N MET A 1 -37.24 13.98 -27.35
CA MET A 1 -36.98 12.57 -27.01
C MET A 1 -35.57 12.49 -26.45
N ASN A 2 -35.42 12.43 -25.12
CA ASN A 2 -34.10 12.30 -24.48
C ASN A 2 -33.72 10.82 -24.46
N PHE A 3 -32.86 10.42 -25.39
CA PHE A 3 -32.22 9.11 -25.37
C PHE A 3 -31.19 9.09 -24.23
N PHE A 4 -31.58 8.59 -23.05
CA PHE A 4 -30.61 8.23 -22.03
C PHE A 4 -29.76 7.08 -22.58
N LYS A 5 -28.46 7.30 -22.75
CA LYS A 5 -27.51 6.22 -23.07
C LYS A 5 -27.49 5.25 -21.89
N THR A 6 -28.07 4.07 -22.07
CA THR A 6 -28.00 2.98 -21.08
C THR A 6 -26.58 2.41 -21.07
N LYS A 7 -25.86 2.53 -19.96
CA LYS A 7 -24.61 1.80 -19.73
C LYS A 7 -24.93 0.39 -19.24
N THR A 8 -24.17 -0.59 -19.73
CA THR A 8 -24.30 -2.00 -19.37
C THR A 8 -23.02 -2.44 -18.70
N LEU A 9 -23.11 -2.96 -17.47
CA LEU A 9 -22.00 -3.65 -16.80
C LEU A 9 -22.37 -5.11 -16.54
N VAL A 10 -21.40 -6.00 -16.73
CA VAL A 10 -21.53 -7.44 -16.48
C VAL A 10 -21.15 -7.70 -15.03
N ALA A 11 -22.10 -8.17 -14.21
CA ALA A 11 -21.81 -8.63 -12.86
C ALA A 11 -21.42 -10.12 -12.86
N ASP A 12 -20.70 -10.56 -11.82
CA ASP A 12 -20.15 -11.92 -11.63
C ASP A 12 -21.18 -13.08 -11.65
N SER A 13 -22.48 -12.77 -11.71
CA SER A 13 -23.58 -13.75 -11.70
C SER A 13 -24.36 -13.84 -13.01
N ASN A 14 -23.79 -13.42 -14.15
CA ASN A 14 -24.49 -13.34 -15.45
C ASN A 14 -25.69 -12.37 -15.46
N ASN A 15 -25.83 -11.53 -14.44
CA ASN A 15 -26.83 -10.47 -14.37
C ASN A 15 -26.25 -9.18 -14.96
N MET A 16 -26.87 -8.69 -16.04
CA MET A 16 -26.52 -7.39 -16.64
C MET A 16 -27.16 -6.27 -15.83
N VAL A 17 -26.35 -5.38 -15.24
CA VAL A 17 -26.87 -4.15 -14.65
C VAL A 17 -27.11 -3.16 -15.78
N ARG A 18 -28.38 -2.79 -15.99
CA ARG A 18 -28.81 -1.79 -16.96
C ARG A 18 -29.49 -0.64 -16.21
N GLY A 19 -29.02 0.59 -16.46
CA GLY A 19 -29.58 1.77 -15.83
C GLY A 19 -28.98 3.06 -16.38
N THR A 20 -29.44 4.18 -15.83
CA THR A 20 -28.81 5.49 -15.99
C THR A 20 -27.39 5.46 -15.41
N ALA A 21 -26.51 6.37 -15.87
CA ALA A 21 -25.16 6.46 -15.34
C ALA A 21 -25.12 6.63 -13.79
N SER A 22 -26.10 7.32 -13.21
CA SER A 22 -26.23 7.46 -11.77
C SER A 22 -26.58 6.14 -11.04
N GLU A 23 -27.45 5.32 -11.62
CA GLU A 23 -27.80 4.00 -11.07
C GLU A 23 -26.63 3.03 -11.17
N VAL A 24 -25.90 3.07 -12.29
CA VAL A 24 -24.69 2.27 -12.51
C VAL A 24 -23.60 2.66 -11.50
N ALA A 25 -23.37 3.95 -11.28
CA ALA A 25 -22.41 4.43 -10.27
C ALA A 25 -22.76 3.91 -8.87
N ALA A 26 -24.03 3.98 -8.47
CA ALA A 26 -24.49 3.49 -7.17
C ALA A 26 -24.33 1.97 -7.01
N TYR A 27 -24.41 1.21 -8.11
CA TYR A 27 -24.13 -0.23 -8.08
C TYR A 27 -22.64 -0.51 -7.84
N ILE A 28 -21.75 0.14 -8.61
CA ILE A 28 -20.30 -0.02 -8.46
C ILE A 28 -19.84 0.38 -7.05
N ASP A 29 -20.39 1.46 -6.49
CA ASP A 29 -20.10 1.87 -5.11
C ASP A 29 -20.43 0.77 -4.09
N ARG A 30 -21.53 0.03 -4.29
CA ARG A 30 -21.89 -1.11 -3.42
C ARG A 30 -20.93 -2.27 -3.59
N ASP A 31 -20.45 -2.53 -4.81
CA ASP A 31 -19.47 -3.57 -5.08
C ASP A 31 -18.13 -3.24 -4.43
N ILE A 32 -17.65 -2.00 -4.57
CA ILE A 32 -16.47 -1.50 -3.86
C ILE A 32 -16.64 -1.70 -2.35
N ALA A 33 -17.81 -1.36 -1.79
CA ALA A 33 -18.09 -1.56 -0.38
C ALA A 33 -18.12 -3.06 0.02
N ALA A 34 -18.55 -3.96 -0.87
CA ALA A 34 -18.48 -5.40 -0.65
C ALA A 34 -17.01 -5.89 -0.66
N ILE A 35 -16.22 -5.50 -1.65
CA ILE A 35 -14.79 -5.82 -1.76
C ILE A 35 -14.03 -5.36 -0.50
N LYS A 36 -14.27 -4.12 -0.05
CA LYS A 36 -13.67 -3.60 1.19
C LYS A 36 -14.07 -4.39 2.44
N ARG A 37 -15.32 -4.88 2.53
CA ARG A 37 -15.76 -5.74 3.65
C ARG A 37 -15.06 -7.09 3.63
N ASP A 38 -14.89 -7.69 2.46
CA ASP A 38 -14.13 -8.93 2.27
C ASP A 38 -12.68 -8.79 2.74
N ILE A 39 -12.00 -7.70 2.34
CA ILE A 39 -10.64 -7.39 2.77
C ILE A 39 -10.56 -7.27 4.30
N LYS A 40 -11.50 -6.55 4.93
CA LYS A 40 -11.55 -6.42 6.39
C LYS A 40 -11.79 -7.77 7.09
N SER A 41 -12.64 -8.63 6.52
CA SER A 41 -12.88 -9.97 7.05
C SER A 41 -11.62 -10.85 6.97
N LEU A 42 -10.87 -10.75 5.87
CA LEU A 42 -9.59 -11.45 5.68
C LEU A 42 -8.53 -10.93 6.66
N ASP A 43 -8.46 -9.61 6.85
CA ASP A 43 -7.54 -9.02 7.82
C ASP A 43 -7.84 -9.47 9.25
N LYS A 44 -9.13 -9.59 9.62
CA LYS A 44 -9.51 -10.07 10.96
C LYS A 44 -8.98 -11.48 11.25
N SER A 45 -8.91 -12.36 10.25
CA SER A 45 -8.41 -13.73 10.43
C SER A 45 -6.89 -13.84 10.28
N THR A 46 -6.27 -13.00 9.47
CA THR A 46 -4.84 -13.15 9.09
C THR A 46 -3.93 -12.07 9.66
N GLY A 47 -4.45 -10.88 9.95
CA GLY A 47 -3.69 -9.67 10.23
C GLY A 47 -2.86 -9.16 9.06
N ILE A 48 -3.11 -9.65 7.83
CA ILE A 48 -2.27 -9.37 6.66
C ILE A 48 -2.33 -7.92 6.22
N VAL A 49 -3.44 -7.22 6.43
CA VAL A 49 -3.56 -5.81 6.06
C VAL A 49 -3.03 -4.95 7.19
N SER A 50 -3.58 -5.11 8.40
CA SER A 50 -3.34 -4.20 9.52
C SER A 50 -1.93 -4.23 10.11
N LYS A 51 -1.15 -5.28 9.86
CA LYS A 51 0.18 -5.45 10.47
C LYS A 51 1.33 -5.38 9.47
N THR A 52 1.04 -4.95 8.25
CA THR A 52 2.00 -5.05 7.14
C THR A 52 1.91 -3.80 6.28
N LEU A 53 2.78 -3.70 5.29
CA LEU A 53 2.77 -2.62 4.29
C LEU A 53 1.43 -2.49 3.56
N TYR A 54 0.61 -3.54 3.56
CA TYR A 54 -0.74 -3.50 3.01
C TYR A 54 -1.65 -2.51 3.76
N LYS A 55 -1.39 -2.19 5.03
CA LYS A 55 -2.07 -1.10 5.77
C LYS A 55 -1.86 0.23 5.05
N ARG A 56 -0.61 0.54 4.70
CA ARG A 56 -0.25 1.79 4.02
C ARG A 56 -0.81 1.84 2.61
N LEU A 57 -0.71 0.74 1.85
CA LEU A 57 -1.34 0.65 0.53
C LEU A 57 -2.86 0.86 0.60
N TYR A 58 -3.54 0.23 1.57
CA TYR A 58 -4.98 0.39 1.76
C TYR A 58 -5.34 1.86 1.99
N HIS A 59 -4.62 2.54 2.89
CA HIS A 59 -4.89 3.95 3.21
C HIS A 59 -4.53 4.89 2.06
N ALA A 60 -3.45 4.64 1.33
CA ALA A 60 -3.07 5.41 0.16
C ALA A 60 -4.15 5.31 -0.91
N LEU A 61 -4.56 4.07 -1.25
CA LEU A 61 -5.62 3.81 -2.23
C LEU A 61 -6.94 4.49 -1.83
N GLU A 62 -7.35 4.35 -0.56
CA GLU A 62 -8.56 5.00 -0.06
C GLU A 62 -8.49 6.53 -0.09
N LYS A 63 -7.34 7.11 0.24
CA LYS A 63 -7.12 8.56 0.19
C LYS A 63 -7.19 9.08 -1.23
N ASP A 64 -6.51 8.43 -2.17
CA ASP A 64 -6.45 8.84 -3.57
C ASP A 64 -7.84 8.75 -4.22
N HIS A 65 -8.55 7.65 -4.01
CA HIS A 65 -9.91 7.47 -4.52
C HIS A 65 -10.85 8.56 -4.02
N ARG A 66 -10.77 8.87 -2.72
CA ARG A 66 -11.59 9.92 -2.09
C ARG A 66 -11.28 11.30 -2.67
N LEU A 67 -10.00 11.62 -2.89
CA LEU A 67 -9.59 12.91 -3.46
C LEU A 67 -10.08 13.04 -4.91
N GLU A 68 -9.97 11.97 -5.69
CA GLU A 68 -10.44 11.94 -7.06
C GLU A 68 -11.95 12.12 -7.16
N ILE A 69 -12.73 11.36 -6.38
CA ILE A 69 -14.20 11.48 -6.35
C ILE A 69 -14.62 12.90 -5.95
N LYS A 70 -13.93 13.53 -4.99
CA LYS A 70 -14.18 14.91 -4.59
C LYS A 70 -13.96 15.92 -5.72
N GLY A 71 -13.05 15.62 -6.65
CA GLY A 71 -12.74 16.46 -7.81
C GLY A 71 -13.66 16.28 -9.01
N ILE A 72 -14.60 15.32 -8.97
CA ILE A 72 -15.51 15.05 -10.10
C ILE A 72 -16.67 16.05 -10.11
N ASP A 73 -16.94 16.62 -11.29
CA ASP A 73 -18.15 17.40 -11.53
C ASP A 73 -19.39 16.51 -11.47
N LYS A 74 -20.26 16.76 -10.48
CA LYS A 74 -21.52 16.04 -10.24
C LYS A 74 -22.49 16.11 -11.43
N LYS A 75 -22.28 17.03 -12.38
CA LYS A 75 -23.10 17.15 -13.60
C LYS A 75 -22.71 16.14 -14.69
N ASN A 76 -21.59 15.44 -14.56
CA ASN A 76 -21.14 14.43 -15.51
C ASN A 76 -21.10 13.02 -14.88
N PRO A 77 -22.25 12.31 -14.85
CA PRO A 77 -22.35 11.00 -14.22
C PRO A 77 -21.54 9.93 -14.98
N ASP A 78 -21.31 10.08 -16.28
CA ASP A 78 -20.50 9.14 -17.07
C ASP A 78 -19.04 9.10 -16.62
N LYS A 79 -18.49 10.28 -16.26
CA LYS A 79 -17.14 10.39 -15.70
C LYS A 79 -17.04 9.75 -14.32
N LEU A 80 -18.07 9.90 -13.48
CA LEU A 80 -18.14 9.24 -12.19
C LEU A 80 -18.12 7.71 -12.35
N VAL A 81 -18.93 7.17 -13.25
CA VAL A 81 -18.95 5.73 -13.54
C VAL A 81 -17.57 5.22 -13.95
N ALA A 82 -16.89 5.91 -14.87
CA ALA A 82 -15.56 5.48 -15.33
C ALA A 82 -14.51 5.47 -14.19
N VAL A 83 -14.57 6.46 -13.28
CA VAL A 83 -13.68 6.48 -12.11
C VAL A 83 -14.00 5.34 -11.15
N LEU A 84 -15.28 5.10 -10.88
CA LEU A 84 -15.70 4.01 -9.99
C LEU A 84 -15.37 2.62 -10.55
N GLU A 85 -15.52 2.41 -11.86
CA GLU A 85 -15.10 1.17 -12.53
C GLU A 85 -13.61 0.89 -12.28
N ARG A 86 -12.75 1.90 -12.47
CA ARG A 86 -11.32 1.77 -12.18
C ARG A 86 -11.05 1.51 -10.70
N HIS A 87 -11.71 2.24 -9.81
CA HIS A 87 -11.55 2.05 -8.36
C HIS A 87 -11.96 0.63 -7.93
N ALA A 88 -13.03 0.08 -8.51
CA ALA A 88 -13.46 -1.29 -8.25
C ALA A 88 -12.41 -2.31 -8.67
N GLU A 89 -11.81 -2.13 -9.85
CA GLU A 89 -10.71 -2.96 -10.33
C GLU A 89 -9.49 -2.90 -9.40
N GLU A 90 -9.07 -1.70 -9.00
CA GLU A 90 -7.93 -1.50 -8.08
C GLU A 90 -8.18 -2.17 -6.71
N TRP A 91 -9.41 -2.08 -6.18
CA TRP A 91 -9.79 -2.76 -4.94
C TRP A 91 -9.80 -4.28 -5.08
N ASP A 92 -10.25 -4.82 -6.21
CA ASP A 92 -10.25 -6.27 -6.42
C ASP A 92 -8.84 -6.81 -6.63
N GLN A 93 -7.97 -6.08 -7.34
CA GLN A 93 -6.54 -6.41 -7.43
C GLN A 93 -5.88 -6.44 -6.04
N PHE A 94 -6.15 -5.43 -5.19
CA PHE A 94 -5.64 -5.42 -3.82
C PHE A 94 -6.17 -6.60 -2.99
N ARG A 95 -7.46 -6.94 -3.13
CA ARG A 95 -8.08 -8.12 -2.51
C ARG A 95 -7.41 -9.41 -2.96
N ALA A 96 -7.09 -9.55 -4.25
CA ALA A 96 -6.40 -10.70 -4.81
C ALA A 96 -4.99 -10.86 -4.23
N ILE A 97 -4.23 -9.76 -4.11
CA ILE A 97 -2.90 -9.75 -3.48
C ILE A 97 -2.99 -10.21 -2.02
N CYS A 98 -3.98 -9.71 -1.27
CA CYS A 98 -4.17 -10.12 0.13
C CYS A 98 -4.51 -11.61 0.27
N ARG A 99 -5.19 -12.20 -0.72
CA ARG A 99 -5.57 -13.62 -0.73
C ARG A 99 -4.49 -14.55 -1.27
N ASN A 100 -3.48 -14.03 -1.97
CA ASN A 100 -2.44 -14.87 -2.57
C ASN A 100 -1.68 -15.63 -1.48
N ASN A 101 -1.82 -16.97 -1.48
CA ASN A 101 -1.22 -17.86 -0.48
C ASN A 101 0.29 -17.69 -0.34
N HIS A 102 1.02 -17.41 -1.43
CA HIS A 102 2.47 -17.22 -1.36
C HIS A 102 2.83 -15.89 -0.69
N SER A 103 2.23 -14.78 -1.12
CA SER A 103 2.42 -13.46 -0.51
C SER A 103 1.96 -13.47 0.95
N SER A 104 0.82 -14.11 1.24
CA SER A 104 0.30 -14.29 2.59
C SER A 104 1.23 -15.12 3.47
N ALA A 105 1.82 -16.22 2.97
CA ALA A 105 2.77 -17.03 3.73
C ALA A 105 4.08 -16.28 4.03
N VAL A 106 4.66 -15.58 3.04
CA VAL A 106 5.88 -14.77 3.22
C VAL A 106 5.65 -13.65 4.24
N VAL A 107 4.51 -12.98 4.14
CA VAL A 107 4.10 -11.91 5.05
C VAL A 107 3.82 -12.47 6.45
N GLN A 108 3.12 -13.60 6.57
CA GLN A 108 2.88 -14.27 7.86
C GLN A 108 4.18 -14.74 8.52
N GLN A 109 5.17 -15.19 7.74
CA GLN A 109 6.49 -15.51 8.25
C GLN A 109 7.19 -14.25 8.81
N HIS A 110 7.13 -13.14 8.08
CA HIS A 110 7.64 -11.84 8.56
C HIS A 110 6.94 -11.38 9.85
N LEU A 111 5.61 -11.50 9.92
CA LEU A 111 4.83 -11.18 11.13
C LEU A 111 5.23 -12.05 12.33
N GLN A 112 5.51 -13.33 12.10
CA GLN A 112 5.98 -14.23 13.16
C GLN A 112 7.38 -13.87 13.65
N GLN A 113 8.28 -13.46 12.75
CA GLN A 113 9.61 -12.98 13.11
C GLN A 113 9.58 -11.64 13.87
N ASN A 114 8.60 -10.77 13.56
CA ASN A 114 8.44 -9.45 14.18
C ASN A 114 7.49 -9.43 15.39
N ARG A 115 6.94 -10.57 15.83
CA ARG A 115 6.00 -10.65 16.98
C ARG A 115 6.56 -10.18 18.31
N ASN A 116 7.89 -10.09 18.45
CA ASN A 116 8.56 -9.67 19.68
C ASN A 116 8.82 -8.16 19.77
N SER A 117 8.50 -7.38 18.72
CA SER A 117 8.57 -5.92 18.77
C SER A 117 7.17 -5.36 19.06
N LYS A 118 7.03 -4.57 20.13
CA LYS A 118 5.83 -3.73 20.37
C LYS A 118 5.78 -2.66 19.27
N SER A 119 5.27 -2.99 18.08
CA SER A 119 5.47 -2.22 16.85
C SER A 119 4.22 -1.55 16.28
N SER A 120 3.08 -1.57 16.98
CA SER A 120 1.84 -0.98 16.46
C SER A 120 1.93 0.53 16.17
N GLU A 121 2.85 1.25 16.81
CA GLU A 121 3.11 2.69 16.59
C GLU A 121 4.22 2.96 15.56
N ILE A 122 5.00 1.92 15.23
CA ILE A 122 6.07 1.98 14.22
C ILE A 122 5.47 1.99 12.81
N ASP A 123 4.30 1.35 12.63
CA ASP A 123 3.60 1.28 11.34
C ASP A 123 3.19 2.66 10.78
N ASP A 124 3.03 3.67 11.64
CA ASP A 124 2.62 5.03 11.27
C ASP A 124 3.78 6.04 11.28
N ALA A 125 5.03 5.57 11.37
CA ALA A 125 6.19 6.46 11.31
C ALA A 125 6.25 7.27 10.00
N PRO A 126 6.71 8.54 10.04
CA PRO A 126 6.92 9.35 8.84
C PRO A 126 7.82 8.64 7.83
N ASP A 127 7.52 8.80 6.53
CA ASP A 127 8.28 8.14 5.44
C ASP A 127 9.78 8.46 5.47
N SER A 128 10.18 9.61 6.03
CA SER A 128 11.58 9.99 6.21
C SER A 128 12.35 9.10 7.21
N LEU A 129 11.65 8.34 8.05
CA LEU A 129 12.22 7.43 9.05
C LEU A 129 12.17 5.96 8.60
N LEU A 130 11.77 5.71 7.36
CA LEU A 130 11.58 4.36 6.84
C LEU A 130 12.63 4.00 5.81
N ASP A 131 13.05 2.75 5.86
CA ASP A 131 13.91 2.16 4.85
C ASP A 131 13.18 2.03 3.49
N PRO A 132 13.73 2.56 2.39
CA PRO A 132 13.09 2.48 1.08
C PRO A 132 12.88 1.06 0.54
N ILE A 133 13.64 0.07 1.04
CA ILE A 133 13.52 -1.33 0.60
C ILE A 133 12.41 -2.04 1.36
N SER A 134 12.48 -2.03 2.70
CA SER A 134 11.56 -2.79 3.54
C SER A 134 10.35 -1.99 4.03
N LEU A 135 10.37 -0.67 3.88
CA LEU A 135 9.38 0.29 4.37
C LEU A 135 9.10 0.16 5.88
N ASN A 136 10.06 -0.38 6.63
CA ASN A 136 10.07 -0.42 8.08
C ASN A 136 10.94 0.70 8.64
N ILE A 137 10.75 1.04 9.91
CA ILE A 137 11.60 2.01 10.60
C ILE A 137 13.06 1.55 10.60
N PHE A 138 13.98 2.51 10.45
CA PHE A 138 15.41 2.20 10.51
C PHE A 138 15.82 1.71 11.91
N LEU A 139 16.66 0.68 11.97
CA LEU A 139 17.34 0.25 13.20
C LEU A 139 18.85 0.50 13.09
N ASP A 140 19.42 0.22 11.92
CA ASP A 140 20.82 0.50 11.59
C ASP A 140 20.92 1.24 10.24
N PRO A 141 20.55 2.53 10.19
CA PRO A 141 20.53 3.30 8.95
C PRO A 141 21.95 3.55 8.43
N VAL A 142 22.19 3.23 7.16
CA VAL A 142 23.44 3.53 6.44
C VAL A 142 23.13 4.34 5.18
N VAL A 143 23.97 5.31 4.86
CA VAL A 143 23.87 6.16 3.68
C VAL A 143 24.86 5.73 2.60
N THR A 144 24.39 5.69 1.35
CA THR A 144 25.23 5.44 0.16
C THR A 144 25.85 6.74 -0.34
N PRO A 145 26.89 6.70 -1.20
CA PRO A 145 27.42 7.89 -1.88
C PRO A 145 26.40 8.62 -2.76
N CYS A 146 25.26 7.98 -3.06
CA CYS A 146 24.15 8.60 -3.77
C CYS A 146 23.29 9.50 -2.86
N GLY A 147 23.59 9.56 -1.56
CA GLY A 147 22.86 10.35 -0.58
C GLY A 147 21.58 9.68 -0.07
N ILE A 148 21.38 8.39 -0.35
CA ILE A 148 20.17 7.65 0.02
C ILE A 148 20.46 6.77 1.24
N THR A 149 19.57 6.82 2.22
CA THR A 149 19.68 6.03 3.46
C THR A 149 18.86 4.75 3.34
N TYR A 150 19.46 3.63 3.75
CA TYR A 150 18.87 2.31 3.75
C TYR A 150 19.11 1.61 5.09
N GLU A 151 18.28 0.63 5.42
CA GLU A 151 18.55 -0.27 6.51
C GLU A 151 19.69 -1.23 6.11
N LYS A 152 20.77 -1.27 6.90
CA LYS A 152 22.02 -1.95 6.52
C LYS A 152 21.79 -3.40 6.08
N LYS A 153 21.04 -4.19 6.86
CA LYS A 153 20.79 -5.60 6.52
C LYS A 153 20.08 -5.77 5.17
N ASN A 154 19.18 -4.85 4.82
CA ASN A 154 18.39 -4.92 3.59
C ASN A 154 19.22 -4.51 2.38
N LEU A 155 20.07 -3.50 2.54
CA LEU A 155 20.99 -3.08 1.48
C LEU A 155 22.05 -4.15 1.18
N LEU A 156 22.62 -4.78 2.21
CA LEU A 156 23.57 -5.88 2.02
C LEU A 156 22.90 -7.09 1.36
N HIS A 157 21.68 -7.44 1.76
CA HIS A 157 20.90 -8.48 1.09
C HIS A 157 20.68 -8.14 -0.40
N HIS A 158 20.39 -6.88 -0.72
CA HIS A 158 20.28 -6.41 -2.10
C HIS A 158 21.60 -6.60 -2.86
N PHE A 159 22.74 -6.20 -2.28
CA PHE A 159 24.06 -6.37 -2.90
C PHE A 159 24.36 -7.83 -3.23
N MET A 160 24.00 -8.76 -2.34
CA MET A 160 24.22 -10.19 -2.54
C MET A 160 23.39 -10.79 -3.68
N HIS A 161 22.13 -10.38 -3.84
CA HIS A 161 21.20 -11.02 -4.78
C HIS A 161 21.12 -10.32 -6.12
N ASN A 162 21.23 -8.99 -6.11
CA ASN A 162 21.01 -8.15 -7.27
C ASN A 162 22.32 -7.57 -7.81
N GLY A 163 23.35 -7.47 -6.97
CA GLY A 163 24.66 -6.92 -7.28
C GLY A 163 24.93 -5.60 -6.53
N PRO A 164 26.19 -5.15 -6.46
CA PRO A 164 26.60 -3.99 -5.66
C PRO A 164 26.29 -2.67 -6.40
N TYR A 165 25.02 -2.31 -6.42
CA TYR A 165 24.52 -1.03 -6.89
C TYR A 165 23.43 -0.50 -5.98
N ASP A 166 23.31 0.82 -5.96
CA ASP A 166 22.25 1.53 -5.24
C ASP A 166 20.87 1.12 -5.80
N PRO A 167 19.93 0.64 -4.96
CA PRO A 167 18.64 0.12 -5.41
C PRO A 167 17.81 1.10 -6.24
N LEU A 168 17.92 2.41 -5.95
CA LEU A 168 17.09 3.44 -6.59
C LEU A 168 17.79 4.08 -7.78
N THR A 169 19.06 4.47 -7.63
CA THR A 169 19.80 5.18 -8.68
C THR A 169 20.54 4.26 -9.65
N ARG A 170 20.68 2.97 -9.30
CA ARG A 170 21.41 1.95 -10.06
C ARG A 170 22.91 2.25 -10.27
N LYS A 171 23.46 3.23 -9.55
CA LYS A 171 24.90 3.51 -9.55
C LYS A 171 25.65 2.43 -8.77
N ARG A 172 26.86 2.07 -9.21
CA ARG A 172 27.74 1.14 -8.47
C ARG A 172 28.04 1.72 -7.08
N VAL A 173 27.88 0.89 -6.05
CA VAL A 173 28.19 1.21 -4.66
C VAL A 173 28.83 -0.02 -4.04
N SER A 174 29.96 0.15 -3.36
CA SER A 174 30.60 -0.92 -2.60
C SER A 174 30.30 -0.80 -1.10
N GLU A 175 30.45 -1.90 -0.37
CA GLU A 175 30.10 -1.97 1.06
C GLU A 175 30.97 -1.05 1.93
N ASP A 176 32.23 -0.84 1.56
CA ASP A 176 33.15 0.09 2.22
C ASP A 176 32.74 1.57 2.07
N GLN A 177 31.82 1.87 1.16
CA GLN A 177 31.28 3.21 0.94
C GLN A 177 29.98 3.47 1.73
N LEU A 178 29.57 2.53 2.59
CA LEU A 178 28.38 2.66 3.43
C LEU A 178 28.76 3.33 4.75
N TYR A 179 28.18 4.50 5.00
CA TYR A 179 28.43 5.27 6.22
C TYR A 179 27.20 5.22 7.13
N PRO A 180 27.34 5.02 8.45
CA PRO A 180 26.20 5.12 9.37
C PRO A 180 25.56 6.51 9.32
N ASN A 181 24.23 6.56 9.17
CA ASN A 181 23.48 7.81 9.22
C ASN A 181 22.95 8.04 10.65
N LEU A 182 23.79 8.62 11.50
CA LEU A 182 23.50 8.85 12.91
C LEU A 182 22.31 9.80 13.13
N VAL A 183 22.11 10.78 12.24
CA VAL A 183 20.99 11.72 12.33
C VAL A 183 19.66 10.99 12.23
N ILE A 184 19.53 10.07 11.27
CA ILE A 184 18.32 9.26 11.12
C ILE A 184 18.15 8.30 12.30
N LYS A 185 19.26 7.74 12.80
CA LYS A 185 19.24 6.85 13.98
C LYS A 185 18.69 7.57 15.22
N ASP A 186 19.16 8.79 15.48
CA ASP A 186 18.71 9.61 16.60
C ASP A 186 17.25 10.05 16.42
N ALA A 187 16.85 10.44 15.20
CA ALA A 187 15.47 10.81 14.89
C ALA A 187 14.48 9.65 15.08
N VAL A 188 14.89 8.42 14.73
CA VAL A 188 14.10 7.21 15.01
C VAL A 188 13.99 6.98 16.52
N ALA A 189 15.10 7.09 17.26
CA ALA A 189 15.08 6.92 18.70
C ALA A 189 14.13 7.91 19.38
N GLU A 190 14.17 9.19 18.97
CA GLU A 190 13.25 10.23 19.46
C GLU A 190 11.80 9.93 19.10
N TYR A 191 11.52 9.45 17.88
CA TYR A 191 10.17 9.05 17.48
C TYR A 191 9.62 7.92 18.34
N ILE A 192 10.43 6.88 18.60
CA ILE A 192 10.04 5.73 19.43
C ILE A 192 9.83 6.16 20.89
N ASP A 193 10.69 7.02 21.44
CA ASP A 193 10.56 7.52 22.81
C ASP A 193 9.27 8.31 23.00
N LYS A 194 8.95 9.20 22.04
CA LYS A 194 7.71 9.97 22.02
C LYS A 194 6.45 9.12 21.86
N SER A 195 6.54 8.00 21.14
CA SER A 195 5.38 7.13 20.94
C SER A 195 5.09 6.28 22.19
N MET A 196 6.15 5.92 22.94
CA MET A 196 6.06 5.09 24.15
C MET A 196 5.76 5.88 25.45
N SER A 197 5.69 7.22 25.40
CA SER A 197 5.40 8.11 26.54
C SER A 197 3.94 8.56 26.57
#